data_AF-A0A523IB59-F1
#
_entry.id   AF-A0A523IB59-F1
#
_cell.length_a   1.000
_cell.length_b   1.000
_cell.length_c   1.000
_cell.angle_alpha   90.00
_cell.angle_beta   90.00
_cell.angle_gamma   90.00
#
_symmetry.space_group_name_H-M   'P 1'
#
loop_
_entity.id
_entity.type
_entity.pdbx_description
1 polymer ?
#
loop_
_entity_poly.entity_id
_entity_poly.type
_entity_poly.pdbx_seq_one_letter_code
_entity_poly.pdbx_strand_id
1 'polypeptide(L)' 'MRTTIDIPEDLINEAMRVTQCPTKTELIKNALHHIIQKNKIKFLKNYKGKIDLNIDLNIIRDR' A
#
# COMPACT_ATOMS: atom_id res chain seq x y z
N MET A 1 -21.80 -0.58 5.31
CA MET A 1 -22.71 -0.72 4.16
C MET A 1 -22.55 -2.12 3.60
N ARG A 2 -23.64 -2.85 3.32
CA ARG A 2 -23.61 -4.16 2.66
C ARG A 2 -23.86 -3.94 1.18
N THR A 3 -22.91 -4.35 0.35
CA THR A 3 -22.95 -4.12 -1.10
C THR A 3 -22.65 -5.44 -1.79
N THR A 4 -23.40 -5.75 -2.84
CA THR A 4 -23.15 -6.92 -3.69
C THR A 4 -22.26 -6.46 -4.84
N ILE A 5 -21.09 -7.07 -4.97
CA ILE A 5 -20.10 -6.77 -6.02
C ILE A 5 -19.77 -8.10 -6.68
N ASP A 6 -19.81 -8.15 -8.00
CA ASP A 6 -19.41 -9.32 -8.75
C ASP A 6 -17.89 -9.32 -8.93
N ILE A 7 -17.23 -10.37 -8.45
CA ILE A 7 -15.76 -10.48 -8.45
C ILE A 7 -15.40 -11.91 -8.87
N PRO A 8 -14.46 -12.10 -9.81
CA PRO A 8 -14.00 -13.43 -10.18
C PRO A 8 -13.50 -14.22 -8.97
N GLU A 9 -13.95 -15.48 -8.84
CA GLU A 9 -13.53 -16.33 -7.72
C GLU A 9 -12.04 -16.62 -7.73
N ASP A 10 -11.43 -16.76 -8.91
CA ASP A 10 -9.99 -17.00 -9.05
C ASP A 10 -9.17 -15.90 -8.37
N LEU A 11 -9.58 -14.63 -8.55
CA LEU A 11 -8.92 -13.48 -7.97
C LEU A 11 -9.06 -13.44 -6.45
N ILE A 12 -10.24 -13.81 -5.93
CA ILE A 12 -10.49 -13.91 -4.48
C ILE A 12 -9.64 -15.04 -3.88
N ASN A 13 -9.56 -16.18 -4.56
CA ASN A 13 -8.80 -17.34 -4.10
C ASN A 13 -7.30 -17.05 -4.06
N GLU A 14 -6.77 -16.42 -5.11
CA GLU A 14 -5.37 -15.98 -5.14
C GLU A 14 -5.09 -14.94 -4.06
N ALA A 15 -5.95 -13.93 -3.93
CA ALA A 15 -5.78 -12.89 -2.92
C ALA A 15 -5.86 -13.46 -1.50
N MET A 16 -6.74 -14.42 -1.22
CA MET A 16 -6.79 -15.12 0.07
C MET A 16 -5.52 -15.93 0.33
N ARG A 17 -4.98 -16.63 -0.66
CA ARG A 17 -3.71 -17.38 -0.51
C ARG A 17 -2.55 -16.45 -0.18
N VAL A 18 -2.47 -15.30 -0.85
CA VAL A 18 -1.38 -14.33 -0.68
C VAL A 18 -1.49 -13.61 0.66
N THR A 19 -2.69 -13.19 1.06
CA THR A 19 -2.89 -12.37 2.26
C THR A 19 -3.23 -13.17 3.52
N GLN A 20 -3.56 -14.46 3.38
CA GLN A 20 -3.99 -15.36 4.45
C GLN A 20 -5.15 -14.80 5.30
N CYS A 21 -5.97 -13.93 4.72
CA CYS A 21 -7.09 -13.31 5.41
C CYS A 21 -8.20 -14.34 5.70
N PRO A 22 -8.83 -14.31 6.89
CA PRO A 22 -9.80 -15.33 7.29
C PRO A 22 -11.16 -15.16 6.60
N THR A 23 -11.49 -13.97 6.06
CA THR A 23 -12.79 -13.71 5.43
C THR A 23 -12.68 -12.89 4.13
N LYS A 24 -13.60 -13.14 3.18
CA LYS A 24 -13.76 -12.35 1.94
C LYS A 24 -13.94 -10.85 2.23
N THR A 25 -14.67 -10.52 3.30
CA THR A 25 -14.93 -9.14 3.70
C THR A 25 -13.68 -8.42 4.19
N GLU A 26 -12.88 -9.11 5.01
CA GLU A 26 -11.63 -8.54 5.55
C GLU A 26 -10.56 -8.38 4.46
N LEU A 27 -10.47 -9.35 3.55
CA LEU A 27 -9.66 -9.25 2.34
C LEU A 27 -9.93 -7.95 1.58
N ILE A 28 -11.22 -7.66 1.30
CA ILE A 28 -11.62 -6.46 0.54
C ILE A 28 -11.29 -5.18 1.32
N LYS A 29 -11.52 -5.15 2.63
CA LYS A 29 -11.15 -4.00 3.48
C LYS A 29 -9.65 -3.75 3.44
N ASN A 30 -8.85 -4.80 3.60
CA ASN A 30 -7.39 -4.70 3.57
C ASN A 30 -6.90 -4.24 2.20
N ALA A 31 -7.45 -4.77 1.11
CA ALA A 31 -7.12 -4.36 -0.25
C ALA A 31 -7.39 -2.86 -0.47
N LEU A 32 -8.57 -2.36 -0.08
CA LEU A 32 -8.93 -0.95 -0.18
C LEU A 32 -8.01 -0.06 0.66
N HIS A 33 -7.72 -0.48 1.90
CA HIS A 33 -6.82 0.26 2.77
C HIS A 33 -5.41 0.35 2.17
N HIS A 34 -4.93 -0.75 1.59
CA HIS A 34 -3.62 -0.82 0.94
C HIS A 34 -3.56 0.10 -0.30
N ILE A 35 -4.62 0.15 -1.11
CA ILE A 35 -4.71 1.07 -2.25
C ILE A 35 -4.64 2.53 -1.81
N ILE A 36 -5.35 2.89 -0.74
CA ILE A 36 -5.31 4.25 -0.17
C ILE A 36 -3.92 4.58 0.36
N GLN A 37 -3.30 3.68 1.14
CA GLN A 37 -1.94 3.88 1.65
C GLN A 37 -0.92 4.03 0.50
N LYS A 38 -0.97 3.16 -0.51
CA LYS A 38 -0.08 3.22 -1.67
C LYS A 38 -0.19 4.55 -2.41
N ASN A 39 -1.40 5.08 -2.56
CA ASN A 39 -1.61 6.40 -3.17
C ASN A 39 -1.08 7.54 -2.28
N LYS A 40 -1.31 7.51 -0.96
CA LYS A 40 -0.74 8.50 -0.03
C LYS A 40 0.79 8.49 -0.07
N ILE A 41 1.42 7.31 -0.10
CA ILE A 41 2.88 7.18 -0.21
C ILE A 41 3.38 7.67 -1.58
N LYS A 42 2.62 7.43 -2.65
CA LYS A 42 2.95 7.99 -3.98
C LYS A 42 2.98 9.53 -3.94
N PHE A 43 2.06 10.16 -3.21
CA PHE A 43 2.13 11.60 -2.95
C PHE A 43 3.37 12.00 -2.17
N LEU A 44 3.78 11.23 -1.15
CA LEU A 44 5.04 11.47 -0.42
C LEU A 44 6.28 11.40 -1.34
N LYS A 45 6.27 10.52 -2.35
CA LYS A 45 7.36 10.50 -3.35
C LYS A 45 7.44 11.79 -4.17
N ASN A 46 6.36 12.55 -4.33
CA ASN A 46 6.40 13.87 -4.97
C ASN A 46 7.10 14.94 -4.10
N TYR A 47 7.28 14.68 -2.81
CA TYR A 47 8.07 15.55 -1.92
C TYR A 47 9.57 15.21 -1.95
N LYS A 48 9.98 14.13 -2.64
CA LYS A 48 11.39 13.78 -2.86
C LYS A 48 12.05 14.90 -3.69
N GLY A 49 12.91 15.70 -3.05
CA GLY A 49 13.60 16.84 -3.67
C GLY A 49 13.00 18.22 -3.37
N LYS A 50 11.84 18.30 -2.70
CA LYS A 50 11.32 19.57 -2.13
C LYS A 50 11.68 19.76 -0.67
N ILE A 51 11.92 18.67 0.04
CA ILE A 51 12.38 18.73 1.43
C ILE A 51 13.89 18.89 1.36
N ASP A 52 14.34 20.10 1.71
CA ASP A 52 15.75 20.40 1.87
C ASP A 52 16.22 19.69 3.15
N LEU A 53 16.66 18.44 2.99
CA LEU A 53 17.30 17.70 4.07
C LEU A 53 18.65 18.36 4.27
N ASN A 54 18.73 19.23 5.28
CA ASN A 54 19.95 19.89 5.73
C ASN A 54 20.88 18.86 6.41
N ILE A 55 21.32 17.88 5.63
CA ILE A 55 22.08 16.73 6.05
C ILE A 55 23.32 16.69 5.17
N ASP A 56 24.48 16.87 5.80
CA ASP A 56 25.75 16.74 5.11
C ASP A 56 26.05 15.27 4.85
N LEU A 57 25.77 14.84 3.61
CA LEU A 57 26.01 13.50 3.12
C LEU A 57 27.49 13.10 3.15
N ASN A 58 28.41 14.06 3.28
CA ASN A 58 29.85 13.81 3.40
C ASN A 58 30.24 13.37 4.81
N ILE A 59 29.52 13.81 5.85
CA ILE A 59 29.76 13.36 7.24
C ILE A 59 29.25 11.93 7.44
N ILE A 60 28.17 11.56 6.75
CA ILE A 60 27.51 10.25 6.90
C ILE A 60 28.16 9.18 6.00
N ARG A 61 28.73 9.57 4.85
CA ARG A 61 29.50 8.66 4.01
C ARG A 61 30.96 8.73 4.42
N ASP A 62 31.34 7.83 5.31
CA ASP A 62 32.72 7.51 5.66
C ASP A 62 33.41 6.80 4.47
N ARG A 63 33.66 7.56 3.39
CA ARG A 63 34.34 7.13 2.17
C ARG A 63 35.68 7.83 2.04
#